data_AF-A0A8X6GVS7-F1
#
_entry.id   AF-A0A8X6GVS7-F1
#
_cell.length_a   1.000
_cell.length_b   1.000
_cell.length_c   1.000
_cell.angle_alpha   90.00
_cell.angle_beta   90.00
_cell.angle_gamma   90.00
#
_symmetry.space_group_name_H-M   'P 1'
#
loop_
_entity.id
_entity.type
_entity.pdbx_description
1 polymer ?
#
loop_
_entity_poly.entity_id
_entity_poly.type
_entity_poly.pdbx_seq_one_letter_code
_entity_poly.pdbx_strand_id
1 'polypeptide(L)'
;MSEVPVKKKHQSGSEKCKKRQEQQNKLNEQLKKIQNLFKLRFSPESKEHQPHDFPNTSSASHTMVVDPVERELFDDYETKANEKTDTQYSDENQRVRKRKRHHDDGPAKEVVLRGKEKIKVDTYLPVLDMMCTELSRPLEAYREINDLFGFLTDFSTKSDAEIRQACTKFKEHYIFRGH
;
A
#
# COMPACT_ATOMS: atom_id res chain seq x y z
N MET A 1 1.34 42.08 -55.12
CA MET A 1 1.39 42.80 -53.83
C MET A 1 0.32 42.17 -52.96
N SER A 2 0.53 41.51 -51.82
CA SER A 2 1.68 41.40 -50.91
C SER A 2 1.40 40.24 -49.94
N GLU A 3 2.31 39.27 -49.85
CA GLU A 3 2.28 38.24 -48.81
C GLU A 3 2.57 38.88 -47.43
N VAL A 4 1.70 38.64 -46.45
CA VAL A 4 1.91 39.09 -45.07
C VAL A 4 2.74 38.01 -44.34
N PRO A 5 3.97 38.30 -43.87
CA PRO A 5 4.76 37.29 -43.19
C PRO A 5 4.28 37.13 -41.75
N VAL A 6 3.82 35.92 -41.41
CA VAL A 6 3.54 35.51 -40.03
C VAL A 6 4.88 35.43 -39.28
N LYS A 7 5.20 36.49 -38.51
CA LYS A 7 6.38 36.53 -37.63
C LYS A 7 6.24 35.48 -36.53
N LYS A 8 6.86 34.31 -36.70
CA LYS A 8 7.16 33.39 -35.60
C LYS A 8 8.12 34.12 -34.63
N LYS A 9 7.58 34.57 -33.49
CA LYS A 9 8.37 35.11 -32.37
C LYS A 9 9.41 34.07 -31.95
N HIS A 10 10.66 34.28 -32.34
CA HIS A 10 11.78 33.50 -31.84
C HIS A 10 12.01 33.90 -30.39
N GLN A 11 11.67 33.00 -29.46
CA GLN A 11 11.97 33.17 -28.05
C GLN A 11 13.48 33.04 -27.85
N SER A 12 14.11 34.11 -27.38
CA SER A 12 15.55 34.18 -27.07
C SER A 12 15.98 33.00 -26.20
N GLY A 13 17.16 32.43 -26.48
CA GLY A 13 17.73 31.29 -25.75
C GLY A 13 17.83 31.51 -24.24
N SER A 14 17.93 32.76 -23.77
CA SER A 14 17.97 33.09 -22.35
C SER A 14 16.62 32.89 -21.64
N GLU A 15 15.52 33.18 -22.33
CA GLU A 15 14.16 33.06 -21.77
C GLU A 15 13.75 31.58 -21.61
N LYS A 16 14.17 30.74 -22.57
CA LYS A 16 14.00 29.28 -22.48
C LYS A 16 14.84 28.64 -21.38
N CYS A 17 16.01 29.20 -21.08
CA CYS A 17 16.86 28.73 -19.98
C CYS A 17 16.22 29.08 -18.62
N LYS A 18 15.71 30.31 -18.48
CA LYS A 18 15.03 30.77 -17.27
C LYS A 18 13.76 29.97 -16.94
N LYS A 19 12.95 29.64 -17.96
CA LYS A 19 11.75 28.80 -17.79
C LYS A 19 12.06 27.37 -17.34
N ARG A 20 13.14 26.77 -17.85
CA ARG A 20 13.61 25.44 -17.41
C ARG A 20 14.06 25.46 -15.96
N GLN A 21 14.80 26.49 -15.56
CA GLN A 21 15.23 26.64 -14.16
C GLN A 21 14.05 26.80 -13.19
N GLU A 22 13.04 27.59 -13.56
CA GLU A 22 11.85 27.78 -12.73
C GLU A 22 11.02 26.50 -12.61
N GLN A 23 10.92 25.71 -13.68
CA GLN A 23 10.25 24.41 -13.67
C GLN A 23 11.00 23.40 -12.79
N GLN A 24 12.34 23.40 -12.83
CA GLN A 24 13.17 22.57 -11.97
C GLN A 24 13.00 22.94 -10.49
N ASN A 25 12.95 24.24 -10.17
CA ASN A 25 12.74 24.72 -8.81
C ASN A 25 11.35 24.34 -8.28
N LYS A 26 10.30 24.42 -9.12
CA LYS A 26 8.95 23.95 -8.78
C LYS A 26 8.93 22.45 -8.49
N LEU A 27 9.64 21.64 -9.28
CA LEU A 27 9.75 20.21 -9.06
C LEU A 27 10.44 19.88 -7.73
N ASN A 28 11.53 20.59 -7.41
CA ASN A 28 12.26 20.40 -6.15
C ASN A 28 11.41 20.78 -4.93
N GLU A 29 10.61 21.84 -5.02
CA GLU A 29 9.66 22.22 -3.97
C GLU A 29 8.56 21.17 -3.78
N GLN A 30 8.03 20.60 -4.87
CA GLN A 30 7.06 19.50 -4.78
C GLN A 30 7.68 18.26 -4.11
N LEU A 31 8.92 17.91 -4.48
CA LEU A 31 9.63 16.78 -3.89
C LEU A 31 9.85 16.97 -2.38
N LYS A 32 10.22 18.19 -1.97
CA LYS A 32 10.41 18.56 -0.56
C LYS A 32 9.10 18.48 0.23
N LYS A 33 7.98 18.90 -0.36
CA LYS A 33 6.65 18.76 0.26
C LYS A 33 6.26 17.30 0.45
N ILE A 34 6.49 16.44 -0.54
CA ILE A 34 6.20 15.00 -0.45
C ILE A 34 7.06 14.34 0.63
N GLN A 35 8.35 14.68 0.68
CA GLN A 35 9.27 14.17 1.72
C GLN A 35 8.84 14.60 3.13
N ASN A 36 8.39 15.85 3.30
CA ASN A 36 7.87 16.32 4.58
C ASN A 36 6.56 15.61 4.96
N LEU A 37 5.66 15.39 4.00
CA LEU A 37 4.41 14.65 4.25
C LEU A 37 4.70 13.21 4.69
N PHE A 38 5.68 12.55 4.06
CA PHE A 38 6.12 11.22 4.47
C PHE A 38 6.71 11.23 5.89
N LYS A 39 7.57 12.21 6.21
CA LYS A 39 8.11 12.37 7.56
C LYS A 39 7.04 12.62 8.61
N LEU A 40 6.03 13.44 8.32
CA LEU A 40 4.90 13.69 9.22
C LEU A 40 4.05 12.44 9.43
N ARG A 41 3.80 11.66 8.38
CA ARG A 41 2.96 10.46 8.43
C ARG A 41 3.64 9.28 9.14
N PHE A 42 4.96 9.20 9.07
CA PHE A 42 5.75 8.10 9.63
C PHE A 42 6.67 8.55 10.78
N SER A 43 6.45 9.75 11.34
CA SER A 43 7.19 10.20 12.53
C SER A 43 6.78 9.32 13.73
N PRO A 44 7.74 8.75 14.48
CA PRO A 44 7.47 7.94 15.67
C PRO A 44 6.71 8.69 16.79
N GLU A 45 6.61 10.02 16.68
CA GLU A 45 6.05 10.90 17.72
C GLU A 45 4.53 11.05 17.67
N SER A 46 3.84 10.53 16.64
CA SER A 46 2.36 10.52 16.60
C SER A 46 1.78 9.32 17.34
N LYS A 47 1.99 9.25 18.66
CA LYS A 47 1.35 8.25 19.54
C LYS A 47 0.03 8.69 20.16
N GLU A 48 -0.44 9.92 19.92
CA GLU A 48 -1.75 10.34 20.39
C GLU A 48 -2.69 10.57 19.21
N HIS A 49 -3.89 9.99 19.30
CA HIS A 49 -4.98 9.94 18.32
C HIS A 49 -4.98 8.70 17.41
N GLN A 50 -4.98 7.52 18.04
CA GLN A 50 -5.73 6.38 17.52
C GLN A 50 -7.09 6.35 18.24
N PRO A 51 -8.23 6.14 17.54
CA PRO A 51 -9.51 5.88 18.20
C PRO A 51 -9.38 4.61 19.04
N HIS A 52 -9.83 4.75 20.28
CA HIS A 52 -9.55 3.89 21.43
C HIS A 52 -10.44 2.62 21.46
N ASP A 53 -10.61 1.94 20.31
CA ASP A 53 -11.47 0.74 20.20
C ASP A 53 -10.84 -0.35 19.32
N PHE A 54 -9.54 -0.61 19.48
CA PHE A 54 -8.98 -1.90 19.07
C PHE A 54 -8.85 -2.78 20.31
N PRO A 55 -9.48 -3.96 20.36
CA PRO A 55 -9.28 -4.88 21.46
C PRO A 55 -7.80 -5.29 21.49
N ASN A 56 -7.13 -4.76 22.48
CA ASN A 56 -5.81 -5.09 22.97
C ASN A 56 -5.83 -6.53 23.50
N THR A 57 -5.67 -7.50 22.60
CA THR A 57 -5.25 -8.85 22.98
C THR A 57 -3.74 -8.82 23.25
N SER A 58 -3.40 -8.58 24.51
CA SER A 58 -2.09 -8.90 25.03
C SER A 58 -1.89 -10.43 25.00
N SER A 59 -0.63 -10.81 24.79
CA SER A 59 -0.07 -12.16 24.86
C SER A 59 -0.12 -13.02 23.59
N ALA A 60 1.09 -13.27 23.10
CA ALA A 60 1.54 -14.40 22.28
C ALA A 60 0.97 -14.53 20.85
N SER A 61 1.87 -14.43 19.88
CA SER A 61 1.70 -14.90 18.50
C SER A 61 0.61 -14.20 17.69
N HIS A 62 0.78 -12.90 17.42
CA HIS A 62 -0.02 -12.20 16.43
C HIS A 62 0.38 -12.70 15.03
N THR A 63 -0.34 -13.71 14.53
CA THR A 63 -0.39 -14.03 13.10
C THR A 63 -0.89 -12.79 12.38
N MET A 64 0.03 -12.02 11.78
CA MET A 64 -0.26 -10.99 10.77
C MET A 64 -0.65 -11.65 9.45
N VAL A 65 -1.55 -12.63 9.52
CA VAL A 65 -2.30 -13.11 8.39
C VAL A 65 -3.59 -12.32 8.48
N VAL A 66 -3.76 -11.36 7.59
CA VAL A 66 -5.07 -10.77 7.31
C VAL A 66 -5.98 -11.94 6.99
N ASP A 67 -6.75 -12.37 7.98
CA ASP A 67 -7.55 -13.58 7.93
C ASP A 67 -8.63 -13.41 6.84
N PRO A 68 -9.18 -14.51 6.29
CA PRO A 68 -10.35 -14.45 5.38
C PRO A 68 -11.49 -13.58 5.94
N VAL A 69 -11.55 -13.48 7.26
CA VAL A 69 -12.47 -12.63 8.03
C VAL A 69 -12.41 -11.16 7.61
N GLU A 70 -11.23 -10.59 7.34
CA GLU A 70 -11.15 -9.17 6.99
C GLU A 70 -11.80 -8.87 5.64
N ARG A 71 -11.79 -9.81 4.69
CA ARG A 71 -12.47 -9.61 3.39
C ARG A 71 -13.99 -9.51 3.52
N GLU A 72 -14.55 -10.09 4.58
CA GLU A 72 -15.98 -10.08 4.85
C GLU A 72 -16.44 -8.78 5.56
N LEU A 73 -15.51 -8.04 6.18
CA LEU A 73 -15.79 -6.81 6.93
C LEU A 73 -16.09 -5.58 6.06
N PHE A 74 -16.02 -5.70 4.74
CA PHE A 74 -16.29 -4.58 3.84
C PHE A 74 -17.64 -3.90 4.13
N ASP A 75 -18.69 -4.70 4.35
CA ASP A 75 -20.05 -4.21 4.55
C ASP A 75 -20.19 -3.42 5.86
N ASP A 76 -19.45 -3.82 6.90
CA ASP A 76 -19.39 -3.10 8.18
C ASP A 76 -18.68 -1.77 8.05
N TYR A 77 -17.56 -1.73 7.31
CA TYR A 77 -16.82 -0.49 7.05
C TYR A 77 -17.63 0.48 6.20
N GLU A 78 -18.33 -0.02 5.19
CA GLU A 78 -19.22 0.77 4.35
C GLU A 78 -20.36 1.38 5.18
N THR A 79 -20.99 0.58 6.04
CA THR A 79 -22.09 1.04 6.90
C THR A 79 -21.60 2.14 7.85
N LYS A 80 -20.47 1.93 8.53
CA LYS A 80 -19.83 2.93 9.41
C LYS A 80 -19.40 4.20 8.69
N ALA A 81 -19.01 4.09 7.41
CA ALA A 81 -18.67 5.24 6.59
C ALA A 81 -19.93 6.05 6.25
N ASN A 82 -21.00 5.36 5.81
CA ASN A 82 -22.27 5.98 5.44
C ASN A 82 -23.00 6.62 6.64
N GLU A 83 -22.82 6.10 7.85
CA GLU A 83 -23.30 6.77 9.08
C GLU A 83 -22.68 8.17 9.27
N LYS A 84 -21.45 8.38 8.77
CA LYS A 84 -20.72 9.64 8.89
C LYS A 84 -20.90 10.54 7.67
N THR A 85 -21.35 10.00 6.55
CA THR A 85 -21.49 10.70 5.28
C THR A 85 -22.79 10.32 4.59
N ASP A 86 -23.71 11.27 4.44
CA ASP A 86 -25.01 11.06 3.78
C ASP A 86 -24.86 11.16 2.25
N THR A 87 -23.95 10.35 1.69
CA THR A 87 -23.54 10.40 0.28
C THR A 87 -23.72 9.06 -0.39
N GLN A 88 -24.41 9.07 -1.53
CA GLN A 88 -24.56 7.92 -2.41
C GLN A 88 -23.37 7.79 -3.37
N TYR A 89 -23.15 6.58 -3.89
CA TYR A 89 -22.10 6.40 -4.88
C TYR A 89 -22.40 7.16 -6.18
N SER A 90 -21.40 7.91 -6.65
CA SER A 90 -21.55 8.79 -7.82
C SER A 90 -21.87 8.07 -9.13
N ASP A 91 -21.59 6.77 -9.23
CA ASP A 91 -21.80 5.94 -10.42
C ASP A 91 -22.95 4.93 -10.30
N GLU A 92 -23.64 4.89 -9.15
CA GLU A 92 -24.81 4.04 -8.89
C GLU A 92 -25.90 4.25 -9.97
N ASN A 93 -26.24 5.51 -10.22
CA ASN A 93 -27.34 5.91 -11.11
C ASN A 93 -26.88 6.34 -12.51
N GLN A 94 -25.61 6.13 -12.86
CA GLN A 94 -25.11 6.53 -14.18
C GLN A 94 -25.62 5.60 -15.28
N ARG A 95 -25.98 6.15 -16.45
CA ARG A 95 -26.43 5.36 -17.60
C ARG A 95 -25.34 4.38 -18.08
N VAL A 96 -25.67 3.10 -18.21
CA VAL A 96 -24.79 2.11 -18.85
C VAL A 96 -24.82 2.31 -20.35
N ARG A 97 -23.67 2.65 -20.95
CA ARG A 97 -23.52 2.70 -22.41
C ARG A 97 -23.30 1.28 -22.93
N LYS A 98 -24.21 0.76 -23.75
CA LYS A 98 -24.02 -0.53 -24.41
C LYS A 98 -22.91 -0.42 -25.47
N ARG A 99 -21.86 -1.23 -25.34
CA ARG A 99 -20.83 -1.34 -26.39
C ARG A 99 -21.41 -2.03 -27.63
N LYS A 100 -20.89 -1.66 -28.81
CA LYS A 100 -21.14 -2.44 -30.04
C LYS A 100 -20.35 -3.76 -29.89
N ARG A 101 -21.03 -4.88 -30.10
CA ARG A 101 -20.42 -6.22 -30.07
C ARG A 101 -19.95 -6.59 -31.47
N HIS A 102 -18.81 -7.25 -31.58
CA HIS A 102 -18.41 -7.92 -32.81
C HIS A 102 -19.20 -9.21 -32.98
N HIS A 103 -19.32 -9.70 -34.21
CA HIS A 103 -20.05 -10.94 -34.50
C HIS A 103 -19.44 -12.16 -33.79
N ASP A 104 -18.13 -12.11 -33.49
CA ASP A 104 -17.40 -13.17 -32.78
C ASP A 104 -17.40 -12.99 -31.25
N ASP A 105 -17.94 -11.88 -30.72
CA ASP A 105 -18.14 -11.74 -29.27
C ASP A 105 -19.23 -12.74 -28.86
N GLY A 106 -18.83 -13.81 -28.16
CA GLY A 106 -19.75 -14.81 -27.63
C GLY A 106 -20.89 -14.24 -26.76
N PRO A 107 -21.86 -15.06 -26.36
CA PRO A 107 -23.08 -14.60 -25.68
C PRO A 107 -22.86 -14.04 -24.26
N ALA A 108 -21.62 -13.94 -23.79
CA ALA A 108 -21.27 -13.46 -22.46
C ALA A 108 -21.86 -12.06 -22.19
N LYS A 109 -22.44 -11.87 -21.01
CA LYS A 109 -22.90 -10.55 -20.55
C LYS A 109 -21.69 -9.71 -20.13
N GLU A 110 -21.77 -8.42 -20.44
CA GLU A 110 -20.78 -7.46 -19.96
C GLU A 110 -21.03 -7.22 -18.46
N VAL A 111 -20.02 -7.49 -17.64
CA VAL A 111 -20.07 -7.21 -16.20
C VAL A 111 -19.67 -5.75 -16.01
N VAL A 112 -20.59 -4.94 -15.49
CA VAL A 112 -20.36 -3.54 -15.18
C VAL A 112 -20.49 -3.39 -13.67
N LEU A 113 -19.36 -3.30 -12.97
CA LEU A 113 -19.33 -3.05 -11.53
C LEU A 113 -19.62 -1.57 -11.25
N ARG A 114 -20.45 -1.29 -10.25
CA ARG A 114 -20.84 0.08 -9.84
C ARG A 114 -20.95 0.19 -8.33
N GLY A 115 -20.90 1.43 -7.84
CA GLY A 115 -21.10 1.76 -6.44
C GLY A 115 -20.34 0.84 -5.50
N LYS A 116 -21.09 0.19 -4.61
CA LYS A 116 -20.59 -0.75 -3.61
C LYS A 116 -19.67 -1.82 -4.19
N GLU A 117 -20.15 -2.56 -5.20
CA GLU A 117 -19.41 -3.69 -5.77
C GLU A 117 -18.10 -3.26 -6.42
N LYS A 118 -18.12 -2.11 -7.10
CA LYS A 118 -16.93 -1.55 -7.74
C LYS A 118 -15.87 -1.18 -6.72
N ILE A 119 -16.24 -0.49 -5.64
CA ILE A 119 -15.26 -0.14 -4.59
C ILE A 119 -14.73 -1.39 -3.91
N LYS A 120 -15.61 -2.37 -3.63
CA LYS A 120 -15.20 -3.64 -3.02
C LYS A 120 -14.16 -4.36 -3.89
N VAL A 121 -14.43 -4.52 -5.18
CA VAL A 121 -13.61 -5.29 -6.11
C VAL A 121 -12.38 -4.52 -6.59
N ASP A 122 -12.53 -3.25 -6.96
CA ASP A 122 -11.45 -2.49 -7.59
C ASP A 122 -10.51 -1.83 -6.58
N THR A 123 -10.95 -1.67 -5.32
CA THR A 123 -10.18 -0.92 -4.31
C THR A 123 -9.97 -1.71 -3.04
N TYR A 124 -11.03 -2.14 -2.37
CA TYR A 124 -10.91 -2.76 -1.05
C TYR A 124 -10.11 -4.06 -1.07
N LEU A 125 -10.52 -5.03 -1.91
CA LEU A 125 -9.83 -6.31 -2.00
C LEU A 125 -8.37 -6.16 -2.48
N PRO A 126 -8.06 -5.36 -3.52
CA PRO A 126 -6.66 -5.14 -3.92
C PRO A 126 -5.79 -4.50 -2.83
N VAL A 127 -6.34 -3.57 -2.04
CA VAL A 127 -5.61 -2.96 -0.92
C VAL A 127 -5.32 -4.00 0.16
N LEU A 128 -6.31 -4.83 0.52
CA LEU A 128 -6.10 -5.93 1.47
C LEU A 128 -5.05 -6.92 0.94
N ASP A 129 -5.15 -7.34 -0.31
CA ASP A 129 -4.18 -8.25 -0.95
C ASP A 129 -2.76 -7.69 -0.88
N MET A 130 -2.61 -6.40 -1.22
CA MET A 130 -1.33 -5.71 -1.14
C MET A 130 -0.80 -5.75 0.29
N MET A 131 -1.60 -5.35 1.27
CA MET A 131 -1.19 -5.36 2.68
C MET A 131 -0.79 -6.74 3.16
N CYS A 132 -1.52 -7.80 2.78
CA CYS A 132 -1.13 -9.18 3.07
C CYS A 132 0.27 -9.46 2.52
N THR A 133 0.48 -9.21 1.23
CA THR A 133 1.74 -9.56 0.57
C THR A 133 2.93 -8.75 1.10
N GLU A 134 2.73 -7.46 1.37
CA GLU A 134 3.76 -6.55 1.88
C GLU A 134 4.12 -6.84 3.34
N LEU A 135 3.19 -7.38 4.15
CA LEU A 135 3.45 -7.71 5.56
C LEU A 135 3.90 -9.16 5.76
N SER A 136 3.35 -10.12 5.00
CA SER A 136 3.71 -11.53 5.15
C SER A 136 5.17 -11.81 4.79
N ARG A 137 5.70 -11.14 3.75
CA ARG A 137 7.11 -11.30 3.35
C ARG A 137 8.11 -10.90 4.44
N PRO A 138 8.07 -9.68 4.99
CA PRO A 138 8.97 -9.30 6.07
C PRO A 138 8.67 -10.06 7.36
N LEU A 139 7.41 -10.43 7.63
CA LEU A 139 7.07 -11.28 8.77
C LEU A 139 7.86 -12.58 8.70
N GLU A 140 7.83 -13.31 7.59
CA GLU A 140 8.56 -14.57 7.46
C GLU A 140 10.08 -14.37 7.54
N ALA A 141 10.62 -13.31 6.93
CA ALA A 141 12.04 -12.99 7.08
C ALA A 141 12.42 -12.73 8.55
N TYR A 142 11.60 -12.00 9.30
CA TYR A 142 11.83 -11.77 10.72
C TYR A 142 11.63 -13.03 11.56
N ARG A 143 10.71 -13.92 11.17
CA ARG A 143 10.55 -15.23 11.81
C ARG A 143 11.79 -16.09 11.60
N GLU A 144 12.34 -16.15 10.39
CA GLU A 144 13.59 -16.87 10.12
C GLU A 144 14.76 -16.33 10.95
N ILE A 145 14.90 -14.99 11.01
CA ILE A 145 15.93 -14.33 11.83
C ILE A 145 15.70 -14.65 13.31
N ASN A 146 14.47 -14.51 13.80
CA ASN A 146 14.15 -14.79 15.20
C ASN A 146 14.31 -16.28 15.56
N ASP A 147 14.03 -17.18 14.63
CA ASP A 147 14.21 -18.62 14.81
C ASP A 147 15.69 -19.02 14.87
N LEU A 148 16.58 -18.19 14.33
CA LEU A 148 18.02 -18.41 14.33
C LEU A 148 18.72 -17.68 15.48
N PHE A 149 18.29 -16.45 15.77
CA PHE A 149 18.95 -15.53 16.69
C PHE A 149 18.14 -15.19 17.94
N GLY A 150 16.84 -15.52 18.00
CA GLY A 150 15.96 -15.18 19.12
C GLY A 150 16.32 -15.89 20.43
N PHE A 151 17.18 -16.91 20.41
CA PHE A 151 17.76 -17.43 21.66
C PHE A 151 18.66 -16.40 22.35
N LEU A 152 19.23 -15.43 21.61
CA LEU A 152 20.08 -14.38 22.17
C LEU A 152 19.32 -13.38 23.03
N THR A 153 18.02 -13.22 22.82
CA THR A 153 17.18 -12.29 23.61
C THR A 153 16.59 -12.95 24.85
N ASP A 154 16.55 -14.28 24.88
CA ASP A 154 15.77 -15.07 25.84
C ASP A 154 16.66 -15.98 26.72
N PHE A 155 17.94 -15.64 26.91
CA PHE A 155 18.87 -16.48 27.67
C PHE A 155 18.41 -16.76 29.11
N SER A 156 17.72 -15.81 29.74
CA SER A 156 17.25 -15.93 31.12
C SER A 156 16.00 -16.81 31.27
N THR A 157 15.25 -17.01 30.18
CA THR A 157 13.99 -17.77 30.19
C THR A 157 14.15 -19.17 29.59
N LYS A 158 15.24 -19.43 28.88
CA LYS A 158 15.56 -20.73 28.27
C LYS A 158 16.45 -21.59 29.16
N SER A 159 16.24 -22.89 29.08
CA SER A 159 17.10 -23.88 29.72
C SER A 159 18.43 -24.05 28.98
N ASP A 160 19.45 -24.55 29.69
CA ASP A 160 20.78 -24.79 29.13
C ASP A 160 20.74 -25.77 27.92
N ALA A 161 19.80 -26.72 27.94
CA ALA A 161 19.58 -27.66 26.83
C ALA A 161 19.04 -26.97 25.57
N GLU A 162 18.05 -26.07 25.72
CA GLU A 162 17.49 -25.31 24.61
C GLU A 162 18.51 -24.33 24.02
N ILE A 163 19.34 -23.72 24.87
CA ILE A 163 20.43 -22.83 24.43
C ILE A 163 21.46 -23.62 23.61
N ARG A 164 21.87 -24.80 24.07
CA ARG A 164 22.81 -25.67 23.34
C ARG A 164 22.23 -26.12 21.98
N GLN A 165 20.94 -26.43 21.94
CA GLN A 165 20.26 -26.78 20.70
C GLN A 165 20.23 -25.59 19.71
N ALA A 166 19.89 -24.39 20.19
CA ALA A 166 19.88 -23.18 19.37
C ALA A 166 21.28 -22.83 18.84
N CYS A 167 22.32 -22.96 19.66
CA CYS A 167 23.72 -22.80 19.24
C CYS A 167 24.15 -23.82 18.18
N THR A 168 23.63 -25.05 18.25
CA THR A 168 23.92 -26.09 17.25
C THR A 168 23.27 -25.75 15.91
N LYS A 169 21.98 -25.40 15.93
CA LYS A 169 21.24 -24.91 14.74
C LYS A 169 21.94 -23.70 14.11
N PHE A 170 22.36 -22.74 14.95
CA PHE A 170 23.12 -21.57 14.52
C PHE A 170 24.43 -21.95 13.83
N LYS A 171 25.23 -22.82 14.45
CA LYS A 171 26.49 -23.31 13.89
C LYS A 171 26.29 -23.99 12.54
N GLU A 172 25.31 -24.88 12.42
CA GLU A 172 25.03 -25.60 11.17
C GLU A 172 24.63 -24.67 10.03
N HIS A 173 23.79 -23.67 10.32
CA HIS A 173 23.32 -22.71 9.31
C HIS A 173 24.47 -21.96 8.62
N TYR A 174 25.51 -21.59 9.38
CA TYR A 174 26.66 -20.85 8.84
C TYR A 174 27.80 -21.74 8.33
N ILE A 175 27.97 -22.96 8.86
CA ILE A 175 29.01 -23.89 8.39
C ILE A 175 28.62 -24.57 7.07
N PHE A 176 27.34 -24.92 6.87
CA PHE A 176 26.91 -25.64 5.66
C PHE A 176 26.56 -24.75 4.47
N ARG A 177 26.14 -23.49 4.67
CA ARG A 177 25.85 -22.55 3.57
C ARG A 177 27.06 -21.75 3.07
N GLY A 178 28.23 -21.95 3.67
CA GLY A 178 29.46 -21.21 3.35
C GLY A 178 30.33 -21.81 2.24
N HIS A 179 29.81 -22.73 1.41
CA HIS A 179 30.57 -23.45 0.39
C HIS A 179 29.97 -23.31 -1.01
#